data_AF-A0A6B2G314-F1
#
_entry.id   AF-A0A6B2G314-F1
#
_cell.length_a   1.000
_cell.length_b   1.000
_cell.length_c   1.000
_cell.angle_alpha   90.00
_cell.angle_beta   90.00
_cell.angle_gamma   90.00
#
_symmetry.space_group_name_H-M   'P 1'
#
loop_
_entity.id
_entity.type
_entity.pdbx_description
1 polymer ?
#
loop_
_entity_poly.entity_id
_entity_poly.type
_entity_poly.pdbx_seq_one_letter_code
_entity_poly.pdbx_strand_id
1 'polypeptide(L)'
;MINIMNKILMDDNIDSKLTPYFVLALSPSDGLIEYVPSITIADILSTFGTIQNYFKSVAYDSGAPYEIAPFVLENYVKSCAGYSVITYLLGIGDRHLDNLLLTLQGKLFHIDFAYILGSDPKPYPPSIKFNKEMVE
;
A
#
# COMPACT_ATOMS: atom_id res chain seq x y z
N MET A 1 13.00 -3.14 8.20
CA MET A 1 12.00 -4.11 8.72
C MET A 1 11.12 -4.68 7.63
N ILE A 2 10.38 -3.87 6.86
CA ILE A 2 9.47 -4.35 5.80
C ILE A 2 10.17 -5.28 4.79
N ASN A 3 11.38 -4.92 4.33
CA ASN A 3 12.18 -5.78 3.44
C ASN A 3 12.51 -7.16 4.06
N ILE A 4 12.75 -7.21 5.37
CA ILE A 4 13.03 -8.48 6.07
C ILE A 4 11.76 -9.33 6.13
N MET A 5 10.63 -8.73 6.51
CA MET A 5 9.33 -9.42 6.52
C MET A 5 8.96 -9.94 5.13
N ASN A 6 9.21 -9.16 4.07
CA ASN A 6 8.99 -9.59 2.70
C ASN A 6 9.86 -10.80 2.34
N LYS A 7 11.15 -10.80 2.72
CA LYS A 7 12.04 -11.95 2.48
C LYS A 7 11.55 -13.21 3.20
N ILE A 8 11.18 -13.11 4.48
CA ILE A 8 10.66 -14.24 5.25
C ILE A 8 9.39 -14.82 4.60
N LEU A 9 8.44 -13.97 4.21
CA LEU A 9 7.22 -14.41 3.52
C LEU A 9 7.53 -15.09 2.19
N MET A 10 8.48 -14.55 1.42
CA MET A 10 8.92 -15.15 0.15
C MET A 10 9.59 -16.51 0.36
N ASP A 11 10.40 -16.67 1.41
CA ASP A 11 11.05 -17.94 1.77
C ASP A 11 10.00 -19.03 2.11
N ASP A 12 8.86 -18.62 2.65
CA ASP A 12 7.70 -19.49 2.93
C ASP A 12 6.73 -19.63 1.73
N ASN A 13 7.11 -19.19 0.53
CA ASN A 13 6.30 -19.17 -0.71
C ASN A 13 5.04 -18.29 -0.64
N ILE A 14 5.02 -17.28 0.22
CA ILE A 14 3.94 -16.31 0.34
C ILE A 14 4.38 -15.00 -0.33
N ASP A 15 4.09 -14.88 -1.63
CA ASP A 15 4.30 -13.61 -2.34
C ASP A 15 3.13 -12.64 -2.07
N SER A 16 3.27 -11.83 -1.03
CA SER A 16 2.32 -10.77 -0.66
C SER A 16 2.40 -9.53 -1.55
N LYS A 17 3.20 -9.53 -2.62
CA LYS A 17 3.30 -8.40 -3.57
C LYS A 17 3.66 -7.05 -2.92
N LEU A 18 4.44 -7.10 -1.85
CA LEU A 18 4.92 -5.91 -1.13
C LEU A 18 5.87 -5.07 -1.99
N THR A 19 5.98 -3.79 -1.67
CA THR A 19 6.88 -2.84 -2.33
C THR A 19 7.86 -2.26 -1.32
N PRO A 20 8.90 -3.01 -0.90
CA PRO A 20 9.92 -2.50 0.01
C PRO A 20 10.90 -1.59 -0.74
N TYR A 21 10.54 -0.31 -0.87
CA TYR A 21 11.38 0.70 -1.53
C TYR A 21 12.61 1.06 -0.69
N PHE A 22 13.71 1.42 -1.36
CA PHE A 22 14.96 1.80 -0.69
C PHE A 22 14.86 3.19 -0.05
N VAL A 23 15.37 3.28 1.18
CA VAL A 23 15.55 4.54 1.91
C VAL A 23 16.97 4.58 2.44
N LEU A 24 17.70 5.65 2.13
CA LEU A 24 19.08 5.88 2.56
C LEU A 24 19.20 7.25 3.20
N ALA A 25 19.39 7.30 4.51
CA ALA A 25 19.78 8.53 5.19
C ALA A 25 21.25 8.83 4.87
N LEU A 26 21.52 10.03 4.34
CA LEU A 26 22.89 10.52 4.10
C LEU A 26 23.37 11.35 5.29
N SER A 27 22.45 12.06 5.93
CA SER A 27 22.66 12.88 7.13
C SER A 27 21.41 12.83 8.02
N PRO A 28 21.41 13.48 9.20
CA PRO A 28 20.21 13.66 10.01
C PRO A 28 19.11 14.50 9.36
N SER A 29 19.41 15.31 8.34
CA SER A 29 18.45 16.22 7.68
C SER A 29 18.14 15.86 6.23
N ASP A 30 18.95 14.98 5.61
CA ASP A 30 18.86 14.69 4.19
C ASP A 30 19.08 13.20 3.90
N GLY A 31 18.42 12.72 2.86
CA GLY A 31 18.49 11.33 2.44
C GLY A 31 17.90 11.14 1.05
N LEU A 32 17.95 9.91 0.60
CA LEU A 32 17.40 9.46 -0.67
C LEU A 32 16.30 8.44 -0.42
N ILE A 33 15.25 8.53 -1.22
CA ILE A 33 14.14 7.58 -1.23
C ILE A 33 13.99 7.12 -2.68
N GLU A 34 13.89 5.82 -2.88
CA GLU A 34 13.57 5.24 -4.17
C GLU A 34 12.19 5.71 -4.63
N TYR A 35 12.14 6.27 -5.84
CA TYR A 35 10.88 6.66 -6.45
C TYR A 35 10.22 5.44 -7.10
N VAL A 36 9.01 5.13 -6.64
CA VAL A 36 8.15 4.10 -7.23
C VAL A 36 7.00 4.78 -7.99
N PRO A 37 6.86 4.59 -9.31
CA PRO A 37 5.76 5.17 -10.08
C PRO A 37 4.40 4.73 -9.53
N SER A 38 3.65 5.68 -8.99
CA SER A 38 2.41 5.42 -8.25
C SER A 38 1.57 6.69 -8.07
N ILE A 39 0.33 6.52 -7.63
CA ILE A 39 -0.62 7.58 -7.33
C ILE A 39 -1.20 7.37 -5.93
N THR A 40 -1.52 8.43 -5.20
CA THR A 40 -2.15 8.31 -3.87
C THR A 40 -3.59 7.80 -3.99
N ILE A 41 -4.09 7.10 -2.98
CA ILE A 41 -5.51 6.72 -2.94
C ILE A 41 -6.39 7.97 -2.89
N ALA A 42 -5.96 9.04 -2.23
CA ALA A 42 -6.68 10.32 -2.21
C ALA A 42 -6.89 10.89 -3.63
N ASP A 43 -5.84 10.90 -4.46
CA ASP A 43 -5.91 11.37 -5.84
C ASP A 43 -6.73 10.45 -6.75
N ILE A 44 -6.67 9.13 -6.50
CA ILE A 44 -7.51 8.17 -7.21
C ILE A 44 -8.99 8.46 -6.95
N LEU A 45 -9.36 8.65 -5.68
CA LEU A 45 -10.76 8.89 -5.32
C LEU A 45 -11.25 10.24 -5.82
N SER A 46 -10.41 11.27 -5.82
CA SER A 46 -10.78 12.59 -6.34
C SER A 46 -10.96 12.59 -7.87
N THR A 47 -10.17 11.80 -8.60
CA THR A 47 -10.17 11.79 -10.08
C THR A 47 -11.11 10.74 -10.67
N PHE A 48 -11.16 9.53 -10.09
CA PHE A 48 -11.87 8.37 -10.64
C PHE A 48 -13.09 7.96 -9.80
N GLY A 49 -13.26 8.55 -8.61
CA GLY A 49 -14.34 8.23 -7.67
C GLY A 49 -14.08 6.95 -6.86
N THR A 50 -13.63 5.87 -7.51
CA THR A 50 -13.34 4.58 -6.85
C THR A 50 -12.04 3.96 -7.34
N ILE A 51 -11.44 3.09 -6.51
CA ILE A 51 -10.25 2.32 -6.90
C ILE A 51 -10.58 1.39 -8.08
N GLN A 52 -11.77 0.80 -8.09
CA GLN A 52 -12.23 -0.05 -9.19
C GLN A 52 -12.27 0.71 -10.52
N ASN A 53 -12.79 1.94 -10.56
CA ASN A 53 -12.81 2.76 -11.77
C ASN A 53 -11.40 3.12 -12.24
N TYR A 54 -10.50 3.40 -11.30
CA TYR A 54 -9.09 3.59 -11.63
C TYR A 54 -8.49 2.35 -12.27
N PHE A 55 -8.69 1.16 -11.69
CA PHE A 55 -8.23 -0.09 -12.29
C PHE A 55 -8.81 -0.37 -13.67
N LYS A 56 -10.09 -0.08 -13.90
CA LYS A 56 -10.67 -0.14 -15.25
C LYS A 56 -9.98 0.81 -16.21
N SER A 57 -9.58 2.00 -15.77
CA SER A 57 -8.91 2.97 -16.64
C SER A 57 -7.49 2.56 -17.05
N VAL A 58 -6.77 1.81 -16.20
CA VAL A 58 -5.36 1.46 -16.42
C VAL A 58 -5.14 -0.01 -16.84
N ALA A 59 -6.10 -0.89 -16.55
CA ALA A 59 -5.98 -2.33 -16.73
C ALA A 59 -7.31 -2.97 -17.17
N TYR A 60 -8.00 -2.33 -18.11
CA TYR A 60 -9.23 -2.85 -18.70
C TYR A 60 -9.01 -4.21 -19.37
N ASP A 61 -9.85 -5.18 -19.03
CA ASP A 61 -9.92 -6.48 -19.70
C ASP A 61 -11.38 -6.91 -19.82
N SER A 62 -11.91 -6.88 -21.04
CA SER A 62 -13.31 -7.21 -21.32
C SER A 62 -13.69 -8.66 -21.00
N GLY A 63 -12.70 -9.56 -20.92
CA GLY A 63 -12.92 -10.98 -20.60
C GLY A 63 -12.81 -11.31 -19.11
N ALA A 64 -12.41 -10.35 -18.28
CA ALA A 64 -12.08 -10.58 -16.89
C ALA A 64 -13.22 -10.17 -15.93
N PRO A 65 -13.26 -10.75 -14.71
CA PRO A 65 -14.15 -10.28 -13.66
C PRO A 65 -13.96 -8.77 -13.41
N TYR A 66 -15.07 -8.07 -13.22
CA TYR A 66 -15.06 -6.61 -12.98
C TYR A 66 -14.47 -5.78 -14.13
N GLU A 67 -14.25 -6.36 -15.32
CA GLU A 67 -13.60 -5.72 -16.46
C GLU A 67 -12.16 -5.26 -16.17
N ILE A 68 -11.48 -5.92 -15.23
CA ILE A 68 -10.13 -5.57 -14.78
C ILE A 68 -9.24 -6.80 -14.92
N ALA A 69 -8.03 -6.61 -15.44
CA ALA A 69 -7.06 -7.67 -15.58
C ALA A 69 -6.84 -8.42 -14.24
N PRO A 70 -6.99 -9.77 -14.19
CA PRO A 70 -7.00 -10.52 -12.93
C PRO A 70 -5.74 -10.34 -12.08
N PHE A 71 -4.57 -10.19 -12.72
CA PHE A 71 -3.30 -10.01 -12.01
C PHE A 71 -3.24 -8.69 -11.23
N VAL A 72 -3.95 -7.64 -11.66
CA VAL A 72 -3.99 -6.34 -10.97
C VAL A 72 -4.79 -6.47 -9.68
N LEU A 73 -5.96 -7.12 -9.75
CA LEU A 73 -6.78 -7.43 -8.57
C LEU A 73 -6.03 -8.35 -7.61
N GLU A 74 -5.34 -9.37 -8.12
CA GLU A 74 -4.54 -10.28 -7.30
C GLU A 74 -3.42 -9.54 -6.57
N ASN A 75 -2.70 -8.65 -7.27
CA ASN A 75 -1.67 -7.82 -6.66
C ASN A 75 -2.24 -6.89 -5.59
N TYR A 76 -3.40 -6.29 -5.84
CA TYR A 76 -4.07 -5.40 -4.90
C TYR A 76 -4.47 -6.12 -3.63
N VAL A 77 -5.15 -7.27 -3.74
CA VAL A 77 -5.57 -8.06 -2.58
C VAL A 77 -4.36 -8.54 -1.77
N LYS A 78 -3.34 -9.08 -2.45
CA LYS A 78 -2.12 -9.60 -1.77
C LYS A 78 -1.35 -8.50 -1.04
N SER A 79 -1.14 -7.36 -1.70
CA SER A 79 -0.42 -6.23 -1.11
C SER A 79 -1.20 -5.58 0.03
N CYS A 80 -2.52 -5.41 -0.13
CA CYS A 80 -3.41 -4.93 0.91
C CYS A 80 -3.36 -5.82 2.17
N ALA A 81 -3.44 -7.15 2.00
CA ALA A 81 -3.33 -8.10 3.10
C ALA A 81 -1.95 -8.04 3.78
N GLY A 82 -0.88 -8.01 2.98
CA GLY A 82 0.49 -7.95 3.50
C GLY A 82 0.75 -6.70 4.32
N TYR A 83 0.40 -5.51 3.80
CA TYR A 83 0.58 -4.26 4.53
C TYR A 83 -0.35 -4.13 5.74
N SER A 84 -1.57 -4.70 5.72
CA SER A 84 -2.46 -4.72 6.87
C SER A 84 -1.83 -5.44 8.07
N VAL A 85 -1.18 -6.58 7.83
CA VAL A 85 -0.46 -7.33 8.88
C VAL A 85 0.79 -6.58 9.33
N ILE A 86 1.59 -6.06 8.40
CA ILE A 86 2.84 -5.36 8.71
C ILE A 86 2.59 -4.09 9.53
N THR A 87 1.59 -3.29 9.15
CA THR A 87 1.24 -2.05 9.87
C THR A 87 0.71 -2.32 11.26
N TYR A 88 -0.05 -3.41 11.44
CA TYR A 88 -0.45 -3.88 12.75
C TYR A 88 0.75 -4.28 13.62
N LEU A 89 1.63 -5.15 13.10
CA LEU A 89 2.80 -5.66 13.85
C LEU A 89 3.79 -4.55 14.23
N LEU A 90 4.01 -3.59 13.34
CA LEU A 90 4.93 -2.46 13.57
C LEU A 90 4.26 -1.29 14.32
N GLY A 91 2.95 -1.36 14.56
CA GLY A 91 2.18 -0.30 15.19
C GLY A 91 2.30 1.02 14.44
N ILE A 92 2.17 0.98 13.10
CA ILE A 92 2.29 2.17 12.26
C ILE A 92 1.05 3.05 12.40
N GLY A 93 1.24 4.28 12.87
CA GLY A 93 0.22 5.30 13.06
C GLY A 93 -0.01 6.17 11.82
N ASP A 94 -0.94 7.12 11.91
CA ASP A 94 -1.17 8.16 10.88
C ASP A 94 -1.37 7.62 9.45
N ARG A 95 -2.23 6.61 9.31
CA ARG A 95 -2.60 6.04 8.01
C ARG A 95 -3.83 6.74 7.45
N HIS A 96 -3.61 7.74 6.61
CA HIS A 96 -4.63 8.41 5.80
C HIS A 96 -4.41 8.12 4.30
N LEU A 97 -5.36 8.52 3.46
CA LEU A 97 -5.40 8.14 2.04
C LEU A 97 -4.22 8.67 1.21
N ASP A 98 -3.56 9.75 1.65
CA ASP A 98 -2.35 10.28 1.01
C ASP A 98 -1.09 9.46 1.31
N ASN A 99 -1.07 8.75 2.46
CA ASN A 99 0.03 7.86 2.85
C ASN A 99 -0.10 6.46 2.24
N LEU A 100 -1.16 6.23 1.46
CA LEU A 100 -1.43 4.97 0.76
C LEU A 100 -1.29 5.23 -0.73
N LEU A 101 -0.34 4.54 -1.36
CA LEU A 101 -0.05 4.69 -2.77
C LEU A 101 -0.37 3.39 -3.50
N LEU A 102 -0.80 3.54 -4.75
CA LEU A 102 -1.18 2.45 -5.63
C LEU A 102 -0.40 2.54 -6.94
N THR A 103 0.19 1.42 -7.34
CA THR A 103 0.89 1.30 -8.62
C THR A 103 -0.07 0.93 -9.74
N LEU A 104 0.33 1.19 -10.99
CA LEU A 104 -0.43 0.80 -12.19
C LEU A 104 -0.66 -0.73 -12.28
N GLN A 105 0.21 -1.52 -11.64
CA GLN A 105 0.11 -2.99 -11.60
C GLN A 105 -0.75 -3.49 -10.43
N GLY A 106 -1.41 -2.60 -9.69
CA GLY A 106 -2.30 -2.96 -8.58
C GLY A 106 -1.62 -3.16 -7.23
N LYS A 107 -0.31 -2.95 -7.09
CA LYS A 107 0.35 -3.06 -5.78
C LYS A 107 0.06 -1.83 -4.93
N LEU A 108 -0.56 -2.03 -3.78
CA LEU A 108 -0.75 -1.05 -2.72
C LEU A 108 0.49 -1.02 -1.83
N PHE A 109 0.96 0.16 -1.44
CA PHE A 109 2.01 0.29 -0.45
C PHE A 109 1.86 1.56 0.38
N HIS A 110 2.46 1.54 1.57
CA HIS A 110 2.41 2.63 2.52
C HIS A 110 3.69 3.46 2.40
N ILE A 111 3.56 4.78 2.48
CA ILE A 111 4.68 5.71 2.65
C ILE A 111 4.57 6.42 4.01
N ASP A 112 5.57 7.26 4.30
CA ASP A 112 5.69 8.06 5.51
C ASP A 112 5.53 7.25 6.80
N PHE A 113 6.62 6.91 7.46
CA PHE A 113 6.59 6.12 8.70
C PHE A 113 7.00 6.95 9.92
N ALA A 114 6.64 8.23 9.97
CA ALA A 114 6.97 9.10 11.11
C ALA A 114 6.39 8.60 12.44
N TYR A 115 5.25 7.90 12.40
CA TYR A 115 4.56 7.36 13.56
C TYR A 115 4.63 5.83 13.60
N ILE A 116 5.44 5.28 14.51
CA ILE A 116 5.65 3.83 14.68
C ILE A 116 5.50 3.39 16.14
N LEU A 117 5.44 2.07 16.36
CA LEU A 117 5.38 1.44 17.69
C LEU A 117 4.20 1.93 18.55
N GLY A 118 3.06 2.19 17.91
CA GLY A 118 1.83 2.63 18.57
C GLY A 118 1.74 4.13 18.85
N SER A 119 2.74 4.91 18.43
CA SER A 119 2.62 6.37 18.36
C SER A 119 1.60 6.72 17.27
N ASP A 120 0.64 7.58 17.57
CA ASP A 120 -0.31 8.12 16.61
C ASP A 120 -0.70 9.53 17.06
N PRO A 121 -0.85 10.50 16.15
CA PRO A 121 -1.29 11.85 16.51
C PRO A 121 -2.72 11.88 17.06
N LYS A 122 -3.54 10.86 16.77
CA LYS A 122 -4.93 10.77 17.21
C LYS A 122 -5.03 9.98 18.52
N PRO A 123 -5.82 10.43 19.50
CA PRO A 123 -6.15 9.60 20.65
C PRO A 123 -7.01 8.42 20.18
N TYR A 124 -6.59 7.20 20.51
CA TYR A 124 -7.25 5.92 20.16
C TYR A 124 -7.17 5.52 18.67
N PRO A 125 -5.96 5.26 18.16
CA PRO A 125 -5.82 4.69 16.83
C PRO A 125 -6.51 3.32 16.73
N PRO A 126 -7.25 3.03 15.64
CA PRO A 126 -7.70 1.67 15.38
C PRO A 126 -6.48 0.76 15.22
N SER A 127 -6.58 -0.45 15.75
CA SER A 127 -5.52 -1.45 15.70
C SER A 127 -5.23 -1.92 14.28
N ILE A 128 -6.28 -2.14 13.47
CA ILE A 128 -6.17 -2.45 12.05
C ILE A 128 -6.44 -1.19 11.24
N LYS A 129 -5.52 -0.84 10.35
CA LYS A 129 -5.60 0.34 9.48
C LYS A 129 -6.23 -0.07 8.14
N PHE A 130 -7.54 -0.28 8.13
CA PHE A 130 -8.33 -0.62 6.94
C PHE A 130 -9.37 0.46 6.69
N ASN A 131 -9.31 1.12 5.53
CA ASN A 131 -10.27 2.18 5.16
C ASN A 131 -11.42 1.59 4.32
N LYS A 132 -12.59 2.23 4.34
CA LYS A 132 -13.81 1.75 3.63
C LYS A 132 -13.59 1.65 2.13
N GLU A 133 -12.87 2.62 1.59
CA GLU A 133 -12.53 2.74 0.18
C GLU A 133 -11.57 1.64 -0.29
N MET A 134 -10.88 0.96 0.63
CA MET A 134 -10.05 -0.20 0.30
C MET A 134 -10.86 -1.49 0.16
N VAL A 135 -12.08 -1.52 0.73
CA VAL A 135 -13.03 -2.64 0.67
C VAL A 135 -13.94 -2.54 -0.56
N GLU A 136 -14.27 -1.32 -0.97
CA GLU A 136 -15.16 -1.00 -2.10
C GLU A 136 -14.49 -1.19 -3.47
#